data_AF-A0A932MQS5-F1
#
_entry.id   AF-A0A932MQS5-F1
#
_cell.length_a   1.000
_cell.length_b   1.000
_cell.length_c   1.000
_cell.angle_alpha   90.00
_cell.angle_beta   90.00
_cell.angle_gamma   90.00
#
_symmetry.space_group_name_H-M   'P 1'
#
loop_
_entity.id
_entity.type
_entity.pdbx_description
1 polymer ?
#
loop_
_entity_poly.entity_id
_entity_poly.type
_entity_poly.pdbx_seq_one_letter_code
_entity_poly.pdbx_strand_id
1 'polypeptide(L)'
;MAANHLQAARGARDISSLGRPDLLARAEPPAPAGQRNSTNLNGALASYPSPDKWDHWTEFESAQWPRKIQRNYMLVPTLCFNCEAGCGLLAYVDKDDLKIRKIEGNPLHPASRGRNCAKGWVTLNQIYDPDRILYPLKRAGKRGEGKWVRVSWDEALDDIAARMRKAIQEDRRNEI
;
A
#
# COMPACT_ATOMS: atom_id res chain seq x y z
N MET A 1 -29.64 23.21 -56.18
CA MET A 1 -30.24 22.09 -55.40
C MET A 1 -30.36 22.55 -53.96
N ALA A 2 -31.54 22.35 -53.39
CA ALA A 2 -32.05 23.03 -52.21
C ALA A 2 -31.37 22.64 -50.89
N ALA A 3 -31.30 23.58 -49.95
CA ALA A 3 -31.90 23.40 -48.61
C ALA A 3 -31.91 24.73 -47.84
N ASN A 4 -33.11 25.29 -47.73
CA ASN A 4 -33.56 26.18 -46.66
C ASN A 4 -33.57 25.41 -45.32
N HIS A 5 -33.50 26.12 -44.19
CA HIS A 5 -34.33 25.98 -42.97
C HIS A 5 -33.56 26.57 -41.76
N LEU A 6 -33.89 27.80 -41.36
CA LEU A 6 -34.90 28.19 -40.36
C LEU A 6 -34.43 28.03 -38.90
N GLN A 7 -34.18 29.18 -38.26
CA GLN A 7 -34.12 29.38 -36.82
C GLN A 7 -35.48 29.14 -36.16
N ALA A 8 -35.48 28.45 -35.01
CA ALA A 8 -36.38 28.57 -33.85
C ALA A 8 -36.16 27.33 -32.96
N ALA A 9 -36.20 27.29 -31.63
CA ALA A 9 -36.37 28.27 -30.57
C ALA A 9 -35.72 27.64 -29.31
N ARG A 10 -35.13 28.47 -28.44
CA ARG A 10 -34.59 28.03 -27.15
C ARG A 10 -35.75 27.85 -26.16
N GLY A 11 -36.05 26.61 -25.79
CA GLY A 11 -36.92 26.28 -24.66
C GLY A 11 -36.08 25.85 -23.47
N ALA A 12 -35.79 26.77 -22.54
CA ALA A 12 -35.25 26.42 -21.23
C ALA A 12 -36.33 25.67 -20.46
N ARG A 13 -36.07 24.42 -20.07
CA ARG A 13 -36.96 23.69 -19.16
C ARG A 13 -36.69 24.19 -17.75
N ASP A 14 -37.71 24.77 -17.14
CA ASP A 14 -37.73 25.19 -15.74
C ASP A 14 -37.65 23.96 -14.84
N ILE A 15 -36.56 23.86 -14.07
CA ILE A 15 -36.27 22.74 -13.17
C ILE A 15 -36.78 22.99 -11.73
N SER A 16 -37.44 24.12 -11.48
CA SER A 16 -37.87 24.54 -10.14
C SER A 16 -38.90 23.62 -9.48
N SER A 17 -39.51 22.69 -10.22
CA SER A 17 -40.49 21.72 -9.72
C SER A 17 -39.90 20.36 -9.30
N LEU A 18 -38.59 20.14 -9.43
CA LEU A 18 -37.92 18.88 -9.06
C LEU A 18 -37.38 18.86 -7.61
N GLY A 19 -37.62 19.91 -6.82
CA GLY A 19 -37.22 19.95 -5.42
C GLY A 19 -38.14 19.12 -4.54
N ARG A 20 -37.74 17.89 -4.18
CA ARG A 20 -38.29 17.23 -2.99
C ARG A 20 -37.74 17.94 -1.74
N PRO A 21 -38.58 18.61 -0.92
CA PRO A 21 -38.11 19.46 0.17
C PRO A 21 -37.65 18.69 1.43
N ASP A 22 -37.64 17.36 1.39
CA ASP A 22 -37.29 16.47 2.51
C ASP A 22 -35.81 16.02 2.53
N LEU A 23 -35.02 16.32 1.50
CA LEU A 23 -33.63 15.82 1.36
C LEU A 23 -32.55 16.67 2.07
N LEU A 24 -32.93 17.67 2.87
CA LEU A 24 -31.99 18.45 3.70
C LEU A 24 -32.02 18.05 5.19
N ALA A 25 -32.78 17.03 5.56
CA ALA A 25 -32.72 16.46 6.91
C ALA A 25 -31.57 15.45 7.01
N ARG A 26 -30.40 15.94 7.48
CA ARG A 26 -29.26 15.18 8.02
C ARG A 26 -28.86 13.94 7.19
N ALA A 27 -28.15 14.17 6.09
CA ALA A 27 -27.33 13.13 5.52
C ALA A 27 -26.24 12.77 6.55
N GLU A 28 -26.36 11.61 7.19
CA GLU A 28 -25.22 10.98 7.85
C GLU A 28 -24.10 10.81 6.82
N PRO A 29 -22.82 11.01 7.20
CA PRO A 29 -21.72 10.81 6.26
C PRO A 29 -21.80 9.39 5.71
N PRO A 30 -21.56 9.19 4.39
CA PRO A 30 -21.63 7.86 3.81
C PRO A 30 -20.70 6.94 4.58
N ALA A 31 -21.21 5.79 5.03
CA ALA A 31 -20.41 4.75 5.65
C ALA A 31 -19.17 4.51 4.78
N PRO A 32 -17.96 4.42 5.36
CA PRO A 32 -16.74 4.32 4.58
C PRO A 32 -16.80 3.06 3.72
N ALA A 33 -16.88 3.24 2.39
CA ALA A 33 -16.90 2.12 1.45
C ALA A 33 -15.66 1.21 1.67
N GLY A 34 -15.86 -0.10 1.77
CA GLY A 34 -14.77 -1.05 2.00
C GLY A 34 -14.68 -1.56 3.43
N GLN A 35 -15.81 -1.88 4.06
CA GLN A 35 -15.85 -2.75 5.23
C GLN A 35 -15.74 -4.21 4.76
N ARG A 36 -14.52 -4.74 4.63
CA ARG A 36 -14.33 -6.19 4.65
C ARG A 36 -14.28 -6.59 6.12
N ASN A 37 -15.41 -7.08 6.61
CA ASN A 37 -15.56 -7.47 8.00
C ASN A 37 -14.62 -8.65 8.31
N SER A 38 -13.70 -8.47 9.25
CA SER A 38 -13.12 -9.63 9.93
C SER A 38 -14.04 -9.98 11.10
N THR A 39 -14.46 -11.23 11.17
CA THR A 39 -15.17 -11.74 12.35
C THR A 39 -14.21 -11.75 13.52
N ASN A 40 -14.48 -10.95 14.56
CA ASN A 40 -13.78 -11.15 15.82
C ASN A 40 -14.14 -12.53 16.39
N LEU A 41 -13.38 -13.00 17.39
CA LEU A 41 -13.59 -14.32 18.02
C LEU A 41 -15.01 -14.54 18.58
N ASN A 42 -15.80 -13.47 18.71
CA ASN A 42 -17.18 -13.48 19.22
C ASN A 42 -18.25 -13.30 18.12
N GLY A 43 -17.88 -13.31 16.82
CA GLY A 43 -18.83 -13.24 15.71
C GLY A 43 -19.39 -11.84 15.41
N ALA A 44 -18.93 -10.78 16.09
CA ALA A 44 -19.28 -9.41 15.74
C ALA A 44 -18.38 -8.88 14.61
N LEU A 45 -19.02 -8.19 13.65
CA LEU A 45 -18.35 -7.60 12.50
C LEU A 45 -17.57 -6.36 12.97
N ALA A 46 -16.24 -6.42 12.95
CA ALA A 46 -15.38 -5.27 13.15
C ALA A 46 -14.54 -5.06 11.88
N SER A 47 -14.34 -3.81 11.47
CA SER A 47 -13.54 -3.52 10.27
C SER A 47 -12.04 -3.66 10.54
N TYR A 48 -11.60 -3.31 11.75
CA TYR A 48 -10.20 -3.40 12.20
C TYR A 48 -10.15 -3.59 13.72
N PRO A 49 -9.11 -4.24 14.26
CA PRO A 49 -8.86 -4.24 15.70
C PRO A 49 -8.56 -2.84 16.20
N SER A 50 -9.08 -2.52 17.38
CA SER A 50 -8.82 -1.26 18.04
C SER A 50 -7.33 -1.14 18.41
N PRO A 51 -6.74 0.08 18.40
CA PRO A 51 -5.29 0.28 18.60
C PRO A 51 -4.76 -0.28 19.93
N ASP A 52 -5.57 -0.27 20.98
CA ASP A 52 -5.26 -0.88 22.29
C ASP A 52 -4.99 -2.39 22.21
N LYS A 53 -5.38 -3.05 21.12
CA LYS A 53 -5.19 -4.49 20.89
C LYS A 53 -4.09 -4.80 19.88
N TRP A 54 -3.42 -3.79 19.32
CA TRP A 54 -2.46 -4.03 18.24
C TRP A 54 -1.24 -4.83 18.68
N ASP A 55 -0.84 -4.76 19.94
CA ASP A 55 0.27 -5.60 20.43
C ASP A 55 -0.11 -7.08 20.56
N HIS A 56 -1.40 -7.39 20.68
CA HIS A 56 -1.94 -8.72 20.93
C HIS A 56 -3.30 -8.91 20.24
N TRP A 57 -3.26 -9.19 18.94
CA TRP A 57 -4.44 -9.46 18.14
C TRP A 57 -4.50 -10.92 17.71
N THR A 58 -5.59 -11.60 18.05
CA THR A 58 -5.74 -13.02 17.72
C THR A 58 -6.84 -13.23 16.68
N GLU A 59 -6.49 -13.80 15.54
CA GLU A 59 -7.43 -14.14 14.47
C GLU A 59 -7.06 -15.47 13.79
N PHE A 60 -7.99 -16.02 13.01
CA PHE A 60 -7.72 -17.21 12.20
C PHE A 60 -6.93 -16.85 10.94
N GLU A 61 -5.90 -17.64 10.65
CA GLU A 61 -5.08 -17.48 9.46
C GLU A 61 -5.90 -17.81 8.20
N SER A 62 -6.21 -16.77 7.40
CA SER A 62 -7.08 -16.92 6.22
C SER A 62 -6.49 -17.86 5.16
N ALA A 63 -5.16 -17.95 5.06
CA ALA A 63 -4.48 -18.82 4.09
C ALA A 63 -4.64 -20.33 4.37
N GLN A 64 -5.08 -20.70 5.58
CA GLN A 64 -5.16 -22.11 6.01
C GLN A 64 -6.57 -22.69 5.86
N TRP A 65 -7.53 -21.95 5.28
CA TRP A 65 -8.89 -22.43 5.08
C TRP A 65 -8.93 -23.80 4.35
N PRO A 66 -9.71 -24.79 4.82
CA PRO A 66 -10.71 -24.72 5.90
C PRO A 66 -10.18 -24.98 7.32
N ARG A 67 -8.87 -25.21 7.50
CA ARG A 67 -8.26 -25.41 8.82
C ARG A 67 -8.28 -24.09 9.60
N LYS A 68 -8.95 -24.10 10.76
CA LYS A 68 -9.05 -22.95 11.67
C LYS A 68 -7.79 -22.85 12.54
N ILE A 69 -6.68 -22.42 11.93
CA ILE A 69 -5.43 -22.17 12.66
C ILE A 69 -5.47 -20.76 13.21
N GLN A 70 -5.43 -20.64 14.54
CA GLN A 70 -5.42 -19.36 15.24
C GLN A 70 -3.98 -18.87 15.38
N ARG A 71 -3.76 -17.57 15.17
CA ARG A 71 -2.45 -16.92 15.27
C ARG A 71 -2.56 -15.69 16.14
N ASN A 72 -1.46 -15.34 16.81
CA ASN A 72 -1.33 -14.13 17.60
C ASN A 72 -0.43 -13.14 16.85
N TYR A 73 -0.97 -11.97 16.54
CA TYR A 73 -0.34 -10.94 15.74
C TYR A 73 0.00 -9.72 16.57
N MET A 74 1.12 -9.10 16.22
CA MET A 74 1.40 -7.70 16.49
C MET A 74 1.09 -6.90 15.21
N LEU A 75 0.25 -5.89 15.32
CA LEU A 75 -0.15 -5.03 14.20
C LEU A 75 0.70 -3.77 14.21
N VAL A 76 1.55 -3.65 13.19
CA VAL A 76 2.53 -2.57 13.10
C VAL A 76 2.08 -1.57 12.03
N PRO A 77 1.79 -0.31 12.40
CA PRO A 77 1.56 0.76 11.44
C PRO A 77 2.80 1.01 10.58
N THR A 78 2.62 1.11 9.27
CA THR A 78 3.68 1.41 8.31
C THR A 78 3.14 2.19 7.13
N LEU A 79 3.98 2.49 6.14
CA LEU A 79 3.65 3.27 4.96
C LEU A 79 3.91 2.46 3.68
N CYS A 80 3.01 2.60 2.71
CA CYS A 80 3.16 2.03 1.38
C CYS A 80 4.11 2.91 0.55
N PHE A 81 5.16 2.32 -0.02
CA PHE A 81 6.15 3.03 -0.85
C PHE A 81 6.07 2.66 -2.34
N ASN A 82 4.94 2.10 -2.78
CA ASN A 82 4.75 1.70 -4.19
C ASN A 82 4.44 2.87 -5.13
N CYS A 83 4.04 4.02 -4.59
CA CYS A 83 3.77 5.26 -5.31
C CYS A 83 3.85 6.44 -4.34
N GLU A 84 3.82 7.65 -4.87
CA GLU A 84 3.90 8.92 -4.17
C GLU A 84 2.75 9.21 -3.18
N ALA A 85 1.66 8.45 -3.25
CA ALA A 85 0.50 8.64 -2.37
C ALA A 85 0.77 8.33 -0.89
N GLY A 86 1.80 7.54 -0.57
CA GLY A 86 2.20 7.26 0.81
C GLY A 86 1.10 6.69 1.70
N CYS A 87 0.23 5.80 1.16
CA CYS A 87 -0.90 5.27 1.92
C CYS A 87 -0.45 4.52 3.18
N GLY A 88 -1.11 4.77 4.31
CA GLY A 88 -0.85 4.03 5.55
C GLY A 88 -1.30 2.57 5.45
N LEU A 89 -0.43 1.68 5.92
CA LEU A 89 -0.60 0.25 5.98
C LEU A 89 -0.58 -0.24 7.43
N LEU A 90 -1.20 -1.38 7.68
CA LEU A 90 -1.15 -2.10 8.94
C LEU A 90 -0.63 -3.51 8.65
N ALA A 91 0.58 -3.81 9.12
CA ALA A 91 1.23 -5.10 8.92
C ALA A 91 0.90 -6.04 10.07
N TYR A 92 0.35 -7.22 9.77
CA TYR A 92 0.06 -8.26 10.74
C TYR A 92 1.29 -9.17 10.86
N VAL A 93 2.08 -8.95 11.91
CA VAL A 93 3.32 -9.69 12.20
C VAL A 93 2.99 -10.83 13.15
N ASP A 94 3.23 -12.06 12.73
CA ASP A 94 3.08 -13.26 13.57
C ASP A 94 4.07 -13.19 14.73
N LYS A 95 3.60 -13.28 15.97
CA LYS A 95 4.47 -13.16 17.15
C LYS A 95 5.34 -14.40 17.37
N ASP A 96 5.00 -15.53 16.75
CA ASP A 96 5.76 -16.77 16.93
C ASP A 96 7.02 -16.80 16.05
N ASP A 97 6.93 -16.35 14.79
CA ASP A 97 8.05 -16.41 13.83
C ASP A 97 8.42 -15.07 13.18
N LEU A 98 7.79 -13.98 13.62
CA LEU A 98 8.03 -12.61 13.17
C LEU A 98 7.80 -12.38 11.66
N LYS A 99 7.10 -13.28 10.98
CA LYS A 99 6.74 -13.11 9.58
C LYS A 99 5.49 -12.25 9.43
N ILE A 100 5.47 -11.45 8.39
CA ILE A 100 4.29 -10.68 8.01
C ILE A 100 3.36 -11.64 7.29
N ARG A 101 2.13 -11.81 7.79
CA ARG A 101 1.14 -12.73 7.19
C ARG A 101 0.11 -12.01 6.34
N LYS A 102 -0.18 -10.75 6.68
CA LYS A 102 -1.24 -9.95 6.06
C LYS A 102 -0.87 -8.47 6.12
N ILE A 103 -1.27 -7.74 5.10
CA ILE A 103 -1.20 -6.27 5.06
C ILE A 103 -2.61 -5.75 4.79
N GLU A 104 -3.04 -4.78 5.58
CA GLU A 104 -4.29 -4.06 5.36
C GLU A 104 -4.03 -2.55 5.34
N GLY A 105 -5.02 -1.74 4.98
CA GLY A 105 -4.92 -0.29 5.13
C GLY A 105 -5.04 0.13 6.59
N ASN A 106 -4.22 1.09 7.03
CA ASN A 106 -4.30 1.61 8.39
C ASN A 106 -5.50 2.60 8.52
N PRO A 107 -6.53 2.29 9.33
CA PRO A 107 -7.69 3.17 9.50
C PRO A 107 -7.34 4.52 10.16
N LEU A 108 -6.26 4.57 10.95
CA LEU A 108 -5.81 5.78 11.63
C LEU A 108 -4.91 6.67 10.76
N HIS A 109 -4.54 6.23 9.55
CA HIS A 109 -3.71 7.05 8.68
C HIS A 109 -4.51 8.25 8.16
N PRO A 110 -4.03 9.50 8.34
CA PRO A 110 -4.85 10.70 8.13
C PRO A 110 -5.31 10.88 6.68
N ALA A 111 -4.48 10.50 5.71
CA ALA A 111 -4.81 10.65 4.30
C ALA A 111 -5.66 9.49 3.77
N SER A 112 -5.19 8.25 3.98
CA SER A 112 -5.78 7.06 3.34
C SER A 112 -6.92 6.44 4.14
N ARG A 113 -6.99 6.63 5.47
CA ARG A 113 -8.11 6.20 6.33
C ARG A 113 -8.56 4.75 6.07
N GLY A 114 -7.60 3.82 6.03
CA GLY A 114 -7.85 2.39 5.78
C GLY A 114 -8.00 1.99 4.31
N ARG A 115 -8.07 2.96 3.38
CA ARG A 115 -8.10 2.66 1.95
C ARG A 115 -6.72 2.26 1.44
N ASN A 116 -6.72 1.28 0.55
CA ASN A 116 -5.51 0.81 -0.09
C ASN A 116 -5.82 0.29 -1.50
N CYS A 117 -4.92 0.55 -2.45
CA CYS A 117 -5.05 0.07 -3.83
C CYS A 117 -4.54 -1.37 -3.95
N ALA A 118 -4.83 -2.05 -5.06
CA ALA A 118 -4.43 -3.44 -5.30
C ALA A 118 -2.93 -3.69 -5.03
N LYS A 119 -2.06 -2.74 -5.42
CA LYS A 119 -0.60 -2.83 -5.20
C LYS A 119 -0.25 -2.91 -3.72
N GLY A 120 -0.88 -2.08 -2.88
CA GLY A 120 -0.59 -2.05 -1.45
C GLY A 120 -1.06 -3.29 -0.70
N TRP A 121 -2.14 -3.93 -1.15
CA TRP A 121 -2.60 -5.22 -0.59
C TRP A 121 -1.58 -6.34 -0.83
N VAL A 122 -0.89 -6.31 -1.97
CA VAL A 122 0.06 -7.36 -2.37
C VAL A 122 1.52 -6.98 -2.17
N THR A 123 1.81 -5.89 -1.44
CA THR A 123 3.19 -5.50 -1.09
C THR A 123 3.95 -6.62 -0.37
N LEU A 124 3.24 -7.53 0.29
CA LEU A 124 3.83 -8.71 0.92
C LEU A 124 4.66 -9.56 -0.06
N ASN A 125 4.27 -9.60 -1.34
CA ASN A 125 4.99 -10.34 -2.37
C ASN A 125 6.41 -9.79 -2.58
N GLN A 126 6.63 -8.48 -2.41
CA GLN A 126 7.97 -7.88 -2.57
C GLN A 126 8.93 -8.32 -1.44
N ILE A 127 8.40 -8.64 -0.27
CA ILE A 127 9.20 -9.06 0.90
C ILE A 127 9.68 -10.50 0.73
N TYR A 128 8.85 -11.34 0.11
CA TYR A 128 9.10 -12.77 -0.10
C TYR A 128 9.35 -13.13 -1.57
N ASP A 129 9.74 -12.14 -2.38
CA ASP A 129 10.04 -12.33 -3.79
C ASP A 129 11.27 -13.26 -3.93
N PRO A 130 11.20 -14.33 -4.77
CA PRO A 130 12.34 -15.23 -4.98
C PRO A 130 13.57 -14.53 -5.57
N ASP A 131 13.38 -13.43 -6.31
CA ASP A 131 14.44 -12.65 -6.94
C ASP A 131 14.91 -11.48 -6.06
N ARG A 132 14.46 -11.42 -4.79
CA ARG A 132 14.82 -10.35 -3.85
C ARG A 132 16.34 -10.32 -3.63
N ILE A 133 16.92 -9.12 -3.71
CA ILE A 133 18.33 -8.89 -3.40
C ILE A 133 18.51 -8.90 -1.87
N LEU A 134 19.09 -9.99 -1.35
CA LEU A 134 19.27 -10.20 0.10
C LEU A 134 20.63 -9.75 0.63
N TYR A 135 21.62 -9.60 -0.24
CA TYR A 135 23.01 -9.31 0.14
C TYR A 135 23.63 -8.26 -0.80
N PRO A 136 24.67 -7.54 -0.36
CA PRO A 136 25.48 -6.74 -1.26
C PRO A 136 26.11 -7.60 -2.37
N LEU A 137 26.05 -7.10 -3.60
CA LEU A 137 26.55 -7.78 -4.79
C LEU A 137 27.49 -6.86 -5.57
N LYS A 138 28.66 -7.38 -5.95
CA LYS A 138 29.63 -6.70 -6.82
C LYS A 138 29.60 -7.33 -8.21
N ARG A 139 29.59 -6.48 -9.25
CA ARG A 139 29.53 -6.93 -10.64
C ARG A 139 30.82 -7.65 -11.03
N ALA A 140 30.72 -8.86 -11.57
CA ALA A 140 31.87 -9.70 -11.95
C ALA A 140 32.09 -9.83 -13.47
N GLY A 141 31.25 -9.17 -14.29
CA GLY A 141 31.36 -9.15 -15.75
C GLY A 141 31.04 -7.78 -16.35
N LYS A 142 30.76 -7.73 -17.65
CA LYS A 142 30.28 -6.50 -18.30
C LYS A 142 28.89 -6.12 -17.79
N ARG A 143 28.55 -4.83 -17.88
CA ARG A 143 27.22 -4.33 -17.48
C ARG A 143 26.14 -5.02 -18.34
N GLY A 144 25.13 -5.58 -17.70
CA GLY A 144 24.04 -6.32 -18.36
C GLY A 144 24.19 -7.84 -18.41
N GLU A 145 25.37 -8.41 -18.08
CA GLU A 145 25.56 -9.87 -18.10
C GLU A 145 24.92 -10.63 -16.93
N GLY A 146 24.43 -9.92 -15.91
CA GLY A 146 23.84 -10.55 -14.71
C GLY A 146 24.84 -11.34 -13.84
N LYS A 147 26.14 -11.17 -14.06
CA LYS A 147 27.20 -11.84 -13.28
C LYS A 147 27.55 -11.03 -12.04
N TRP A 148 27.29 -11.63 -10.88
CA TRP A 148 27.49 -11.01 -9.57
C TRP A 148 28.26 -11.93 -8.64
N VAL A 149 29.06 -11.32 -7.76
CA VAL A 149 29.70 -12.00 -6.63
C VAL A 149 29.22 -11.33 -5.35
N ARG A 150 28.83 -12.13 -4.35
CA ARG A 150 28.45 -11.62 -3.04
C ARG A 150 29.67 -11.05 -2.33
N VAL A 151 29.51 -9.87 -1.75
CA VAL A 151 30.54 -9.17 -0.96
C VAL A 151 30.00 -8.80 0.42
N SER A 152 30.87 -8.40 1.34
CA SER A 152 30.44 -7.84 2.63
C SER A 152 29.87 -6.43 2.46
N TRP A 153 29.16 -5.94 3.49
CA TRP A 153 28.72 -4.55 3.53
C TRP A 153 29.92 -3.59 3.55
N ASP A 154 30.96 -3.90 4.34
CA ASP A 154 32.16 -3.08 4.42
C ASP A 154 32.85 -2.97 3.05
N GLU A 155 33.06 -4.08 2.35
CA GLU A 155 33.68 -4.07 1.02
C GLU A 155 32.84 -3.25 0.01
N ALA A 156 31.51 -3.42 0.02
CA ALA A 156 30.62 -2.69 -0.88
C ALA A 156 30.68 -1.18 -0.63
N LEU A 157 30.63 -0.77 0.63
CA LEU A 157 30.65 0.64 1.03
C LEU A 157 32.02 1.27 0.78
N ASP A 158 33.12 0.56 1.09
CA ASP A 158 34.48 1.02 0.83
C ASP A 158 34.76 1.20 -0.67
N ASP A 159 34.33 0.25 -1.51
CA ASP A 159 34.48 0.34 -2.97
C ASP A 159 33.74 1.55 -3.55
N ILE A 160 32.49 1.79 -3.11
CA ILE A 160 31.69 2.95 -3.53
C ILE A 160 32.33 4.25 -3.03
N ALA A 161 32.66 4.34 -1.75
CA ALA A 161 33.24 5.54 -1.14
C ALA A 161 34.59 5.91 -1.76
N ALA A 162 35.45 4.93 -2.06
CA ALA A 162 36.73 5.17 -2.73
C ALA A 162 36.55 5.76 -4.13
N ARG A 163 35.58 5.26 -4.92
CA ARG A 163 35.27 5.80 -6.26
C ARG A 163 34.72 7.22 -6.19
N MET A 164 33.79 7.48 -5.26
CA MET A 164 33.25 8.81 -5.01
C MET A 164 34.36 9.79 -4.64
N ARG A 165 35.20 9.42 -3.67
CA ARG A 165 36.35 10.22 -3.24
C ARG A 165 37.29 10.54 -4.39
N LYS A 166 37.63 9.54 -5.21
CA LYS A 166 38.49 9.72 -6.38
C LYS A 166 37.88 10.70 -7.37
N ALA A 167 36.59 10.57 -7.71
CA ALA A 167 35.91 11.50 -8.60
C ALA A 167 35.89 12.94 -8.06
N ILE A 168 35.69 13.12 -6.75
CA ILE A 168 35.75 14.44 -6.10
C ILE A 168 37.17 15.02 -6.18
N GLN A 169 38.20 14.22 -5.87
CA GLN A 169 39.61 14.66 -5.93
C GLN A 169 40.05 15.04 -7.34
N GLU A 170 39.47 14.40 -8.36
CA GLU A 170 39.72 14.66 -9.78
C GLU A 170 38.77 15.74 -10.37
N ASP A 171 37.94 16.39 -9.55
CA ASP A 171 36.90 17.37 -9.93
C ASP A 171 35.90 16.87 -11.01
N ARG A 172 35.68 15.55 -11.09
CA ARG A 172 34.73 14.91 -12.02
C ARG A 172 33.31 14.88 -11.44
N ARG A 173 32.69 16.06 -11.35
CA ARG A 173 31.42 16.30 -10.61
C ARG A 173 30.18 15.55 -11.13
N ASN A 174 30.22 15.02 -12.34
CA ASN A 174 29.08 14.33 -12.99
C ASN A 174 29.37 12.85 -13.29
N GLU A 175 30.45 12.27 -12.72
CA GLU A 175 30.90 10.91 -13.01
C GLU A 175 31.10 10.10 -11.72
N ILE A 176 29.99 9.74 -11.09
CA ILE A 176 29.91 8.73 -10.03
C ILE A 176 28.72 7.83 -10.35
#